data_AF-A0A960PKG3-F1
#
_entry.id   AF-A0A960PKG3-F1
#
_cell.length_a   1.000
_cell.length_b   1.000
_cell.length_c   1.000
_cell.angle_alpha   90.00
_cell.angle_beta   90.00
_cell.angle_gamma   90.00
#
_symmetry.space_group_name_H-M   'P 1'
#
loop_
_entity.id
_entity.type
_entity.pdbx_description
1 polymer ?
#
loop_
_entity_poly.entity_id
_entity_poly.type
_entity_poly.pdbx_seq_one_letter_code
_entity_poly.pdbx_strand_id
1 'polypeptide(L)' 'AAAGVAFGADPVSGDRGVVCIEAASVRGDEVVGGTVTPTHVRVVGDTVEHRPDRTAPER' A
#
# COMPACT_ATOMS: atom_id res chain seq x y z
N ALA A 1 -15.70 3.81 4.74
CA ALA A 1 -15.28 3.60 3.34
C ALA A 1 -13.75 3.65 3.30
N ALA A 2 -13.11 2.86 2.45
CA ALA A 2 -11.66 2.88 2.26
C ALA A 2 -11.35 3.07 0.78
N ALA A 3 -10.21 3.66 0.49
CA ALA A 3 -9.71 3.88 -0.86
C ALA A 3 -8.21 3.58 -0.92
N GLY A 4 -7.69 3.36 -2.13
CA GLY A 4 -6.29 2.98 -2.31
C GLY A 4 -5.87 2.87 -3.76
N VAL A 5 -4.61 2.49 -3.95
CA VAL A 5 -3.98 2.19 -5.24
C VAL A 5 -3.42 0.77 -5.22
N ALA A 6 -3.47 0.10 -6.36
CA ALA A 6 -2.92 -1.24 -6.52
C ALA A 6 -2.00 -1.28 -7.74
N PHE A 7 -0.82 -1.87 -7.56
CA PHE A 7 0.16 -2.11 -8.61
C PHE A 7 0.22 -3.61 -8.87
N GLY A 8 0.00 -4.03 -10.13
CA GLY A 8 0.05 -5.44 -10.53
C GLY A 8 1.46 -6.05 -10.60
N ALA A 9 2.47 -5.28 -10.19
CA ALA A 9 3.85 -5.69 -10.00
C ALA A 9 4.43 -4.81 -8.87
N ASP A 10 5.49 -5.27 -8.21
CA ASP A 10 6.24 -4.43 -7.26
C ASP A 10 6.80 -3.21 -8.01
N PRO A 11 6.35 -1.98 -7.71
CA PRO A 11 6.73 -0.79 -8.49
C PRO A 11 8.18 -0.36 -8.25
N VAL A 12 8.86 -0.91 -7.23
CA VAL A 12 10.26 -0.61 -6.92
C VAL A 12 11.20 -1.57 -7.65
N SER A 13 10.91 -2.87 -7.59
CA SER A 13 11.78 -3.91 -8.17
C SER A 13 11.35 -4.39 -9.56
N GLY A 14 10.10 -4.16 -9.95
CA GLY A 14 9.49 -4.70 -11.17
C GLY A 14 9.02 -6.15 -11.05
N ASP A 15 9.10 -6.77 -9.87
CA ASP A 15 8.67 -8.15 -9.65
C ASP A 15 7.17 -8.33 -9.89
N ARG A 16 6.82 -9.11 -10.92
CA ARG A 16 5.43 -9.40 -11.30
C ARG A 16 4.79 -10.53 -10.49
N GLY A 17 5.55 -11.19 -9.63
CA GLY A 17 5.04 -12.18 -8.67
C GLY A 17 4.36 -11.55 -7.46
N VAL A 18 4.39 -10.22 -7.34
CA VAL A 18 3.86 -9.48 -6.19
C VAL A 18 2.87 -8.41 -6.66
N VAL A 19 1.72 -8.32 -5.99
CA VAL A 19 0.80 -7.19 -6.09
C VAL A 19 1.00 -6.30 -4.87
N CYS A 20 1.27 -5.02 -5.08
CA CYS A 20 1.41 -4.04 -4.00
C CYS A 20 0.13 -3.21 -3.88
N ILE A 21 -0.40 -3.08 -2.68
CA ILE A 21 -1.62 -2.31 -2.37
C ILE A 21 -1.28 -1.25 -1.32
N GLU A 22 -1.70 -0.03 -1.59
CA GLU A 22 -1.63 1.09 -0.65
C GLU A 22 -3.05 1.55 -0.36
N ALA A 23 -3.50 1.46 0.91
CA ALA A 23 -4.88 1.78 1.28
C ALA A 23 -5.01 2.54 2.60
N ALA A 24 -6.01 3.41 2.66
CA ALA A 24 -6.37 4.18 3.85
C ALA A 24 -7.89 4.42 3.93
N SER A 25 -8.39 4.78 5.12
CA SER A 25 -9.80 5.07 5.37
C SER A 25 -10.16 6.52 5.02
N VAL A 26 -9.87 6.93 3.79
CA VAL A 26 -10.07 8.28 3.25
C VAL A 26 -10.62 8.23 1.82
N ARG A 27 -10.74 9.38 1.14
CA ARG A 27 -11.06 9.41 -0.28
C ARG A 27 -9.83 9.07 -1.14
N GLY A 28 -10.06 8.55 -2.34
CA GLY A 28 -8.97 8.05 -3.20
C GLY A 28 -8.00 9.13 -3.67
N ASP A 29 -8.50 10.35 -3.88
CA ASP A 29 -7.69 11.54 -4.22
C ASP A 29 -6.70 11.91 -3.12
N GLU A 30 -7.07 11.71 -1.85
CA GLU A 30 -6.16 11.94 -0.72
C GLU A 30 -5.01 10.93 -0.70
N VAL A 31 -5.26 9.67 -1.10
CA VAL A 31 -4.20 8.64 -1.22
C VAL A 31 -3.28 8.96 -2.39
N VAL A 32 -3.84 9.19 -3.58
CA VAL A 32 -3.05 9.46 -4.80
C VAL A 32 -2.30 10.80 -4.69
N GLY A 33 -2.89 11.79 -4.01
CA GLY A 33 -2.27 13.08 -3.75
C GLY A 33 -1.19 13.06 -2.68
N GLY A 34 -0.98 11.94 -1.97
CA GLY A 34 0.04 11.80 -0.93
C GLY A 34 -0.23 12.64 0.31
N THR A 35 -1.49 13.02 0.57
CA THR A 35 -1.86 13.81 1.75
C THR A 35 -2.04 12.97 3.01
N VAL A 36 -1.95 11.64 2.87
CA VAL A 36 -2.00 10.66 3.96
C VAL A 36 -0.88 9.63 3.79
N THR A 37 -0.46 8.99 4.87
CA THR A 37 0.35 7.76 4.77
C THR A 37 -0.57 6.54 4.77
N PRO A 38 -0.67 5.81 3.64
CA PRO A 38 -1.48 4.61 3.58
C PRO A 38 -0.77 3.40 4.21
N THR A 39 -1.55 2.39 4.59
CA THR A 39 -0.99 1.08 4.92
C THR A 39 -0.47 0.42 3.65
N HIS A 40 0.73 -0.15 3.71
CA HIS A 40 1.32 -0.91 2.61
C HIS A 40 1.12 -2.41 2.81
N VAL A 41 0.55 -3.05 1.81
CA VAL A 41 0.30 -4.49 1.77
C VAL A 41 0.95 -5.07 0.52
N ARG A 42 1.60 -6.22 0.65
CA ARG A 42 2.12 -7.01 -0.47
C ARG A 42 1.36 -8.32 -0.53
N VAL A 43 1.00 -8.74 -1.73
CA VAL A 43 0.32 -10.02 -1.99
C VAL A 43 1.19 -10.85 -2.90
N VAL A 44 1.55 -12.06 -2.46
CA VAL A 44 2.38 -13.02 -3.21
C VAL A 44 1.59 -14.32 -3.36
N GLY A 45 1.09 -14.57 -4.58
CA GLY A 45 0.07 -15.61 -4.79
C GLY A 45 -1.17 -15.34 -3.92
N ASP A 46 -1.53 -16.29 -3.05
CA ASP A 46 -2.66 -16.16 -2.10
C ASP A 46 -2.22 -15.67 -0.71
N THR A 47 -0.93 -15.33 -0.53
CA THR A 47 -0.39 -14.88 0.76
C THR A 47 -0.40 -13.36 0.85
N VAL A 48 -0.89 -12.83 1.97
CA VAL A 48 -0.93 -11.39 2.26
C VAL A 48 0.11 -11.05 3.33
N GLU A 49 1.03 -10.15 2.99
CA GLU A 49 2.06 -9.61 3.88
C GLU A 49 1.74 -8.15 4.22
N HIS A 50 1.55 -7.86 5.50
CA HIS A 50 1.41 -6.50 5.99
C HIS A 50 2.80 -5.95 6.35
N ARG A 51 3.21 -4.84 5.72
CA ARG A 51 4.32 -4.08 6.26
C ARG A 51 3.78 -3.09 7.28
N PRO A 52 4.30 -3.07 8.52
CA PRO A 52 3.99 -2.00 9.44
C PRO A 52 4.47 -0.67 8.84
N ASP A 53 3.68 0.36 9.10
CA ASP A 53 3.93 1.72 8.65
C ASP A 53 5.30 2.22 9.13
N ARG A 54 6.16 2.66 8.20
CA ARG A 54 7.49 3.20 8.53
C ARG A 54 7.44 4.59 9.18
N THR A 55 6.25 5.17 9.36
CA THR A 55 6.09 6.56 9.85
C THR A 55 5.44 6.70 11.22
N ALA A 56 5.32 5.64 12.02
CA ALA A 56 5.04 5.84 13.44
C ALA A 56 6.24 6.58 14.08
N PRO A 57 6.10 7.82 14.58
CA PRO A 57 7.15 8.40 15.40
C PRO A 57 7.32 7.49 16.62
N GLU A 58 8.57 7.14 16.94
CA GLU A 58 8.92 6.49 18.19
C GLU A 58 8.34 7.35 19.33
N ARG A 59 7.43 6.74 20.12
CA ARG A 59 6.86 7.35 21.33
C ARG A 59 7.88 7.33 22.45
#